data_AF-A0A3D2SCF1-F1
#
_entry.id   AF-A0A3D2SCF1-F1
#
_cell.length_a   1.000
_cell.length_b   1.000
_cell.length_c   1.000
_cell.angle_alpha   90.00
_cell.angle_beta   90.00
_cell.angle_gamma   90.00
#
_symmetry.space_group_name_H-M   'P 1'
#
loop_
_entity.id
_entity.type
_entity.pdbx_description
1 polymer ?
#
loop_
_entity_poly.entity_id
_entity_poly.type
_entity_poly.pdbx_seq_one_letter_code
_entity_poly.pdbx_strand_id
1 'polypeptide(L)'
;STNCNLGVIKFEFDFEGPKALFSLAPPSGCSPLDVNFVNNSSDAVNYYWDFGNGATSEEETPSVTYEAPGTYTITLVVEDP
;
A
#
# COMPACT_ATOMS: atom_id res chain seq x y z
N SER A 1 41.46 -4.63 -44.56
CA SER A 1 40.07 -4.16 -44.36
C SER A 1 39.53 -4.92 -43.17
N THR A 2 39.45 -4.28 -42.00
CA THR A 2 39.02 -4.93 -40.76
C THR A 2 37.62 -4.42 -40.47
N ASN A 3 36.62 -5.22 -40.79
CA ASN A 3 35.21 -4.87 -40.57
C ASN A 3 34.93 -4.92 -39.06
N CYS A 4 35.14 -3.80 -38.36
CA CYS A 4 34.85 -3.60 -36.94
C CYS A 4 33.36 -3.27 -36.71
N ASN A 5 32.46 -4.12 -37.17
CA ASN A 5 31.00 -3.92 -37.03
C ASN A 5 30.40 -4.84 -35.95
N LEU A 6 31.01 -4.87 -34.76
CA LEU A 6 30.42 -5.56 -33.61
C LEU A 6 29.70 -4.54 -32.73
N GLY A 7 28.37 -4.56 -32.78
CA GLY A 7 27.50 -3.86 -31.84
C GLY A 7 26.73 -4.88 -31.04
N VAL A 8 26.68 -4.72 -29.72
CA VAL A 8 25.81 -5.50 -28.84
C VAL A 8 24.70 -4.56 -28.40
N ILE A 9 23.44 -4.93 -28.65
CA ILE A 9 22.28 -4.19 -28.16
C ILE A 9 21.71 -4.99 -27.00
N LYS A 10 21.61 -4.36 -25.83
CA LYS A 10 21.00 -4.92 -24.63
C LYS A 10 19.61 -4.33 -24.48
N PHE A 11 18.62 -5.19 -24.27
CA PHE A 11 17.28 -4.81 -23.84
C PHE A 11 17.04 -5.41 -22.47
N GLU A 12 16.66 -4.58 -21.51
CA GLU A 12 16.21 -5.00 -20.18
C GLU A 12 14.83 -4.41 -19.95
N PHE A 13 13.95 -5.23 -19.38
CA PHE A 13 12.62 -4.82 -18.93
C PHE A 13 12.50 -5.21 -17.46
N ASP A 14 12.05 -4.26 -16.64
CA ASP A 14 11.78 -4.45 -15.23
C ASP A 14 10.33 -4.07 -14.99
N PHE A 15 9.55 -5.01 -14.46
CA PHE A 15 8.14 -4.85 -14.18
C PHE A 15 7.93 -5.12 -12.69
N GLU A 16 8.10 -4.07 -11.89
CA GLU A 16 7.74 -4.09 -10.47
C GLU A 16 6.21 -4.19 -10.38
N GLY A 17 5.72 -5.14 -9.58
CA GLY A 17 4.30 -5.26 -9.27
C GLY A 17 3.87 -4.32 -8.14
N PRO A 18 2.56 -4.24 -7.85
CA PRO A 18 2.05 -3.38 -6.79
C PRO A 18 2.67 -3.76 -5.44
N LYS A 19 3.17 -2.76 -4.72
CA LYS A 19 3.76 -2.93 -3.39
C LYS A 19 2.91 -2.27 -2.33
N ALA A 20 2.20 -3.08 -1.55
CA ALA A 20 1.42 -2.61 -0.42
C ALA A 20 2.32 -1.96 0.65
N LEU A 21 2.03 -0.70 0.98
CA LEU A 21 2.66 0.01 2.09
C LEU A 21 1.69 1.03 2.67
N PHE A 22 1.66 1.17 3.99
CA PHE A 22 0.88 2.21 4.64
C PHE A 22 1.51 2.72 5.93
N SER A 23 1.04 3.88 6.36
CA SER A 23 1.30 4.43 7.69
C SER A 23 -0.01 4.73 8.39
N LEU A 24 0.02 4.78 9.72
CA LEU A 24 -1.11 5.13 10.56
C LEU A 24 -0.69 6.05 11.70
N ALA A 25 -1.63 6.87 12.18
CA ALA A 25 -1.41 7.69 13.37
C ALA A 25 -2.74 8.06 14.08
N PRO A 26 -2.78 8.02 15.42
CA PRO A 26 -1.78 7.45 16.33
C PRO A 26 -1.83 5.89 16.35
N PRO A 27 -0.73 5.19 16.70
CA PRO A 27 -0.71 3.73 16.77
C PRO A 27 -1.36 3.14 18.03
N SER A 28 -1.60 3.95 19.05
CA SER A 28 -2.21 3.54 20.31
C SER A 28 -2.76 4.75 21.05
N GLY A 29 -3.77 4.56 21.88
CA GLY A 29 -4.37 5.60 22.71
C GLY A 29 -5.54 5.08 23.54
N CYS A 30 -6.29 6.00 24.15
CA CYS A 30 -7.50 5.67 24.88
C CYS A 30 -8.69 5.51 23.93
N SER A 31 -9.68 4.71 24.33
CA SER A 31 -10.96 4.60 23.63
C SER A 31 -11.85 5.83 23.92
N PRO A 32 -12.56 6.39 22.93
CA PRO A 32 -12.47 6.08 21.51
C PRO A 32 -11.17 6.64 20.90
N LEU A 33 -10.57 5.88 19.98
CA LEU A 33 -9.35 6.28 19.29
C LEU A 33 -9.62 6.53 17.80
N ASP A 34 -9.48 7.78 17.38
CA ASP A 34 -9.50 8.15 15.96
C ASP A 34 -8.11 7.91 15.34
N VAL A 35 -8.03 7.01 14.36
CA VAL A 35 -6.80 6.67 13.65
C VAL A 35 -6.94 7.06 12.18
N ASN A 36 -5.98 7.82 11.68
CA ASN A 36 -5.86 8.15 10.28
C ASN A 36 -4.88 7.19 9.61
N PHE A 37 -5.23 6.72 8.42
CA PHE A 37 -4.41 5.84 7.59
C PHE A 37 -4.00 6.58 6.32
N VAL A 38 -2.78 6.32 5.86
CA VAL A 38 -2.27 6.86 4.61
C VAL A 38 -1.69 5.70 3.79
N ASN A 39 -2.26 5.51 2.61
CA ASN A 39 -1.67 4.62 1.62
C ASN A 39 -0.35 5.20 1.10
N ASN A 40 0.74 4.44 1.21
CA ASN A 40 2.05 4.77 0.64
C ASN A 40 2.51 3.69 -0.37
N SER A 41 1.57 2.93 -0.91
CA SER A 41 1.84 1.85 -1.86
C SER A 41 2.41 2.41 -3.16
N SER A 42 3.23 1.61 -3.84
CA SER A 42 3.71 1.91 -5.19
C SER A 42 3.07 0.97 -6.20
N ASP A 43 3.01 1.43 -7.45
CA ASP A 43 2.63 0.62 -8.61
C ASP A 43 1.23 -0.02 -8.46
N ALA A 44 0.31 0.70 -7.82
CA ALA A 44 -1.05 0.27 -7.54
C ALA A 44 -2.07 1.33 -7.97
N VAL A 45 -3.25 0.87 -8.39
CA VAL A 45 -4.37 1.71 -8.84
C VAL A 45 -5.60 1.56 -7.96
N ASN A 46 -5.85 0.36 -7.42
CA ASN A 46 -6.98 0.10 -6.52
C ASN A 46 -6.50 -0.31 -5.13
N TYR A 47 -7.31 0.02 -4.13
CA TYR A 47 -7.00 -0.19 -2.71
C TYR A 47 -8.21 -0.77 -1.99
N TYR A 48 -7.95 -1.72 -1.10
CA TYR A 48 -8.96 -2.26 -0.21
C TYR A 48 -8.41 -2.40 1.20
N TRP A 49 -9.10 -1.77 2.14
CA TRP A 49 -8.77 -1.76 3.56
C TRP A 49 -9.71 -2.66 4.35
N ASP A 50 -9.14 -3.44 5.27
CA ASP A 50 -9.82 -4.04 6.41
C ASP A 50 -9.13 -3.54 7.70
N PHE A 51 -9.90 -2.85 8.55
CA PHE A 51 -9.38 -2.25 9.77
C PHE A 51 -9.45 -3.18 10.99
N GLY A 52 -9.92 -4.42 10.83
CA GLY A 52 -10.00 -5.42 11.89
C GLY A 52 -11.11 -5.18 12.92
N ASN A 53 -11.85 -4.07 12.82
CA ASN A 53 -13.04 -3.77 13.62
C ASN A 53 -14.35 -4.02 12.86
N GLY A 54 -14.28 -4.59 11.65
CA GLY A 54 -15.41 -4.82 10.75
C GLY A 54 -15.70 -3.66 9.78
N ALA A 55 -15.01 -2.53 9.90
CA ALA A 55 -15.05 -1.47 8.89
C ALA A 55 -14.07 -1.77 7.75
N THR A 56 -14.43 -1.30 6.56
CA THR A 56 -13.63 -1.43 5.33
C THR A 56 -13.64 -0.10 4.57
N SER A 57 -12.66 0.13 3.69
CA SER A 57 -12.62 1.31 2.82
C SER A 57 -11.88 1.04 1.52
N GLU A 58 -12.15 1.85 0.49
CA GLU A 58 -11.39 1.91 -0.77
C GLU A 58 -10.69 3.28 -0.93
N GLU A 59 -10.80 4.16 0.07
CA GLU A 59 -10.16 5.46 0.06
C GLU A 59 -8.63 5.35 0.19
N GLU A 60 -7.91 6.29 -0.40
CA GLU A 60 -6.46 6.37 -0.29
C GLU A 60 -6.00 6.77 1.12
N THR A 61 -6.79 7.61 1.80
CA THR A 61 -6.49 8.13 3.15
C THR A 61 -7.71 8.07 4.08
N PRO A 62 -8.14 6.88 4.52
CA PRO A 62 -9.32 6.74 5.36
C PRO A 62 -9.05 7.10 6.84
N SER A 63 -10.12 7.47 7.55
CA SER A 63 -10.13 7.68 9.00
C SER A 63 -11.09 6.71 9.67
N VAL A 64 -10.66 6.09 10.77
CA VAL A 64 -11.47 5.09 11.49
C VAL A 64 -11.42 5.35 12.99
N THR A 65 -12.60 5.29 13.62
CA THR A 65 -12.74 5.38 15.07
C THR A 65 -12.85 3.98 15.68
N TYR A 66 -11.98 3.67 16.64
CA TYR A 66 -12.05 2.44 17.43
C TYR A 66 -12.75 2.73 18.76
N GLU A 67 -13.99 2.29 18.89
CA GLU A 67 -14.88 2.58 20.03
C GLU A 67 -14.58 1.73 21.28
N ALA A 68 -14.01 0.54 21.09
CA ALA A 68 -13.70 -0.40 22.16
C ALA A 68 -12.19 -0.64 22.28
N PRO A 69 -11.65 -0.77 23.51
CA PRO A 69 -10.27 -1.21 23.72
C PRO A 69 -10.00 -2.58 23.10
N GLY A 70 -8.90 -2.73 22.38
CA GLY A 70 -8.52 -3.98 21.74
C GLY A 70 -7.25 -3.85 20.90
N THR A 71 -6.77 -4.98 20.39
CA THR A 71 -5.72 -5.01 19.37
C THR A 71 -6.38 -5.36 18.04
N TYR A 72 -6.27 -4.45 17.08
CA TYR A 72 -6.85 -4.59 15.75
C TYR A 72 -5.73 -4.86 14.73
N THR A 73 -5.96 -5.82 13.84
CA THR A 73 -5.04 -6.12 12.74
C THR A 73 -5.55 -5.43 11.48
N ILE A 74 -4.73 -4.55 10.93
CA ILE A 74 -5.07 -3.78 9.73
C ILE A 74 -4.47 -4.46 8.51
N THR A 75 -5.28 -4.64 7.47
CA THR A 75 -4.89 -5.20 6.18
C THR A 75 -5.15 -4.18 5.08
N LEU A 76 -4.14 -3.98 4.23
CA LEU A 76 -4.26 -3.26 2.97
C LEU A 76 -3.97 -4.24 1.83
N VAL A 77 -4.91 -4.37 0.91
CA VAL A 77 -4.73 -5.05 -0.37
C VAL A 77 -4.67 -3.99 -1.45
N VAL A 78 -3.71 -4.12 -2.35
CA VAL A 78 -3.54 -3.22 -3.50
C VAL A 78 -3.49 -4.01 -4.79
N GLU A 79 -4.05 -3.42 -5.85
CA GLU A 79 -4.11 -4.04 -7.17
C GLU A 79 -3.61 -3.07 -8.23
N ASP A 80 -2.87 -3.62 -9.19
CA ASP A 80 -2.49 -2.99 -10.46
C ASP A 80 -3.46 -3.50 -11.56
N PRO A 81 -3.76 -2.74 -12.63
CA PRO A 81 -4.80 -3.05 -13.62
C PRO A 81 -4.60 -4.32 -14.47
#